data_AF-A0A2P4PQY2-F1
#
_entry.id   AF-A0A2P4PQY2-F1
#
_cell.length_a   1.000
_cell.length_b   1.000
_cell.length_c   1.000
_cell.angle_alpha   90.00
_cell.angle_beta   90.00
_cell.angle_gamma   90.00
#
_symmetry.space_group_name_H-M   'P 1'
#
loop_
_entity.id
_entity.type
_entity.pdbx_description
1 polymer ?
#
loop_
_entity_poly.entity_id
_entity_poly.type
_entity_poly.pdbx_seq_one_letter_code
_entity_poly.pdbx_strand_id
1 'polypeptide(L)' 'MFNNIEMQDTENTDEWVTWIEEAIVKGYFKSYEYKHFNNIKVIGSGAFGKVYCANWKD' A
#
# COMPACT_ATOMS: atom_id res chain seq x y z
N MET A 1 28.87 0.23 25.69
CA MET A 1 29.22 -0.30 24.37
C MET A 1 27.93 -0.47 23.61
N PHE A 2 27.70 0.34 22.58
CA PHE A 2 26.53 0.19 21.72
C PHE A 2 26.83 -0.95 20.76
N ASN A 3 26.00 -1.98 20.79
CA ASN A 3 26.05 -3.02 19.77
C ASN A 3 25.55 -2.40 18.47
N ASN A 4 26.50 -2.14 17.59
CA ASN A 4 26.34 -2.04 16.15
C ASN A 4 25.68 -3.33 15.65
N ILE A 5 24.35 -3.34 15.67
CA ILE A 5 23.54 -4.26 14.87
C ILE A 5 23.83 -3.85 13.43
N GLU A 6 24.75 -4.56 12.78
CA GLU A 6 24.93 -4.48 11.34
C GLU A 6 23.59 -4.80 10.69
N MET A 7 23.01 -3.77 10.11
CA MET A 7 21.82 -3.84 9.29
C MET A 7 22.22 -4.57 8.00
N GLN A 8 22.01 -5.89 7.95
CA GLN A 8 22.20 -6.71 6.75
C GLN A 8 21.02 -6.50 5.79
N ASP A 9 20.85 -5.28 5.30
CA ASP A 9 19.70 -4.90 4.46
C ASP A 9 19.91 -5.16 2.96
N THR A 10 21.03 -5.77 2.55
CA THR A 10 21.39 -5.90 1.13
C THR A 10 21.31 -7.31 0.55
N GLU A 11 20.97 -8.34 1.33
CA GLU A 11 20.85 -9.71 0.79
C GLU A 11 19.40 -10.10 0.41
N ASN A 12 18.39 -9.30 0.80
CA ASN A 12 16.97 -9.67 0.64
C ASN A 12 16.13 -8.66 -0.16
N THR A 13 16.72 -7.56 -0.64
CA THR A 13 16.01 -6.57 -1.47
C THR A 13 15.51 -7.18 -2.77
N ASP A 14 16.29 -8.08 -3.37
CA ASP A 14 15.98 -8.66 -4.67
C ASP A 14 14.85 -9.70 -4.57
N GLU A 15 14.75 -10.43 -3.46
CA GLU A 15 13.67 -11.40 -3.22
C GLU A 15 12.33 -10.69 -3.01
N TRP A 16 12.31 -9.59 -2.23
CA TRP A 16 11.08 -8.83 -2.00
C TRP A 16 10.59 -8.11 -3.26
N VAL A 17 11.51 -7.57 -4.05
CA VAL A 17 11.18 -7.00 -5.37
C VAL A 17 10.60 -8.08 -6.27
N THR A 18 11.24 -9.25 -6.36
CA THR A 18 10.73 -10.39 -7.14
C THR A 18 9.33 -10.81 -6.70
N TRP A 19 9.08 -10.88 -5.39
CA TRP A 19 7.78 -11.24 -4.85
C TRP A 19 6.68 -10.22 -5.21
N ILE A 20 7.01 -8.92 -5.16
CA ILE A 20 6.09 -7.85 -5.57
C ILE A 20 5.80 -7.93 -7.08
N GLU A 21 6.83 -8.10 -7.91
CA GLU A 21 6.68 -8.25 -9.37
C GLU A 21 5.79 -9.45 -9.72
N GLU A 22 6.03 -10.60 -9.09
CA GLU A 22 5.18 -11.79 -9.27
C GLU A 22 3.74 -11.53 -8.85
N ALA A 23 3.50 -10.85 -7.72
CA ALA A 23 2.15 -10.56 -7.25
C ALA A 23 1.40 -9.59 -8.18
N ILE A 24 2.12 -8.65 -8.81
CA ILE A 24 1.57 -7.79 -9.87
C ILE A 24 1.20 -8.63 -11.09
N VAL A 25 2.11 -9.47 -11.59
CA VAL A 25 1.88 -10.35 -12.76
C VAL A 25 0.72 -11.32 -12.51
N LYS A 26 0.63 -11.88 -11.30
CA LYS A 26 -0.45 -12.79 -10.87
C LYS A 26 -1.78 -12.06 -10.62
N GLY A 27 -1.80 -10.72 -10.69
CA GLY A 27 -3.01 -9.92 -10.54
C GLY A 27 -3.58 -9.92 -9.13
N TYR A 28 -2.74 -10.07 -8.11
CA TYR A 28 -3.18 -10.07 -6.70
C TYR A 28 -3.61 -8.69 -6.22
N PHE A 29 -3.10 -7.63 -6.83
CA PHE A 29 -3.48 -6.25 -6.53
C PHE A 29 -4.58 -5.79 -7.49
N LYS A 30 -5.64 -5.19 -6.93
CA LYS A 30 -6.67 -4.52 -7.71
C LYS A 30 -6.38 -3.02 -7.72
N SER A 31 -6.26 -2.45 -8.91
CA SER A 31 -6.19 -1.00 -9.08
C SER A 31 -7.58 -0.44 -9.33
N TYR A 32 -7.90 0.66 -8.65
CA TYR A 32 -9.18 1.33 -8.80
C TYR A 32 -8.94 2.81 -9.05
N GLU A 33 -9.41 3.31 -10.19
CA GLU A 33 -9.45 4.75 -10.41
C GLU A 33 -10.46 5.41 -9.47
N TYR A 34 -10.11 6.59 -8.96
CA TYR A 34 -10.96 7.37 -8.06
C TYR A 34 -12.37 7.62 -8.63
N LYS A 35 -12.50 7.75 -9.95
CA LYS A 35 -13.78 7.96 -10.65
C LYS A 35 -14.79 6.81 -10.47
N HIS A 36 -14.36 5.63 -10.01
CA HIS A 36 -15.22 4.47 -9.79
C HIS A 36 -15.87 4.42 -8.40
N PHE A 37 -15.61 5.40 -7.56
CA PHE A 37 -16.19 5.50 -6.23
C PHE A 37 -17.33 6.52 -6.21
N ASN A 38 -18.44 6.16 -5.59
CA ASN A 38 -19.60 7.04 -5.37
C ASN A 38 -19.90 7.18 -3.87
N ASN A 39 -20.86 8.05 -3.52
CA ASN A 39 -21.30 8.26 -2.13
C ASN A 39 -20.14 8.59 -1.17
N ILE A 40 -19.20 9.44 -1.62
CA ILE A 40 -17.98 9.78 -0.90
C ILE A 40 -18.31 10.69 0.29
N LYS A 41 -18.04 10.21 1.51
CA LYS A 41 -18.32 10.92 2.76
C LYS A 41 -17.09 10.94 3.65
N VAL A 42 -16.75 12.12 4.20
CA VAL A 42 -15.69 12.24 5.20
C VAL A 42 -16.17 11.63 6.52
N ILE A 43 -15.38 10.71 7.07
CA ILE A 43 -15.65 10.10 8.39
C ILE A 43 -14.60 10.46 9.43
N GLY A 44 -13.51 11.12 9.02
CA GLY A 44 -12.46 11.58 9.92
C GLY A 44 -11.47 12.52 9.22
N SER A 45 -10.82 13.35 10.02
CA SER A 45 -9.73 14.22 9.57
C SER A 45 -8.68 14.33 10.66
N GLY A 46 -7.41 14.18 10.31
CA GLY A 46 -6.28 14.29 11.23
C GLY A 46 -5.04 14.85 10.54
N ALA A 47 -3.90 14.82 11.22
CA ALA A 47 -2.63 15.36 10.72
C ALA A 47 -2.17 14.72 9.40
N PHE A 48 -2.51 13.44 9.19
CA PHE A 48 -2.09 12.67 8.01
C PHE A 48 -3.08 12.71 6.84
N GLY A 49 -4.22 13.40 7.00
CA GLY A 49 -5.22 13.56 5.94
C GLY A 49 -6.65 13.28 6.38
N LYS A 50 -7.53 13.19 5.39
CA LYS A 50 -8.97 12.90 5.56
C LYS A 50 -9.25 11.45 5.23
N VAL A 51 -10.08 10.82 6.04
CA VAL A 51 -10.58 9.47 5.82
C VAL A 51 -11.98 9.57 5.22
N TYR A 52 -12.17 8.87 4.09
CA TYR A 52 -13.43 8.84 3.35
C TYR A 52 -14.03 7.44 3.35
N CYS A 53 -15.33 7.35 3.57
CA CYS A 53 -16.14 6.18 3.27
C CYS A 53 -16.80 6.38 1.89
N ALA A 54 -16.73 5.38 1.02
CA ALA A 54 -17.29 5.43 -0.32
C ALA A 54 -17.73 4.02 -0.76
N ASN A 55 -18.69 3.95 -1.68
CA ASN A 55 -19.04 2.70 -2.34
C ASN A 55 -18.19 2.55 -3.60
N TRP A 56 -17.73 1.32 -3.88
CA TRP A 56 -17.05 0.99 -5.13
C TRP A 56 -18.05 0.36 -6.10
N LYS A 57 -18.22 0.98 -7.28
CA LYS A 57 -19.29 0.69 -8.26
C LYS A 57 -20.70 1.02 -7.74
N ASP A 58 -21.64 1.15 -8.68
CA ASP A 58 -23.08 1.24 -8.41
C ASP A 58 -23.67 -0.15 -8.15
#